data_AF-A0A3R9WMK0-F1
#
_entry.id   AF-A0A3R9WMK0-F1
#
_cell.length_a   1.000
_cell.length_b   1.000
_cell.length_c   1.000
_cell.angle_alpha   90.00
_cell.angle_beta   90.00
_cell.angle_gamma   90.00
#
_symmetry.space_group_name_H-M   'P 1'
#
loop_
_entity.id
_entity.type
_entity.pdbx_description
1 polymer ?
#
loop_
_entity_poly.entity_id
_entity_poly.type
_entity_poly.pdbx_seq_one_letter_code
_entity_poly.pdbx_strand_id
1 'polypeptide(L)' 'MHPDCYYLIQSKAEYKEFIRFHPVWYRTLNRHPDLMPKFIEAAREYHGQTLPQRLERWQKNINMVSTVIRLFK' A
#
# COMPACT_ATOMS: atom_id res chain seq x y z
N MET A 1 -10.35 16.75 -7.03
CA MET A 1 -9.63 16.24 -5.85
C MET A 1 -8.66 17.31 -5.43
N HIS A 2 -8.55 17.65 -4.14
CA HIS A 2 -7.66 18.71 -3.70
C HIS A 2 -6.19 18.40 -4.07
N PRO A 3 -5.41 19.34 -4.62
CA PRO A 3 -4.04 19.08 -5.07
C PRO A 3 -3.12 18.53 -3.97
N ASP A 4 -3.21 19.05 -2.75
CA ASP A 4 -2.41 18.56 -1.61
C ASP A 4 -2.73 17.11 -1.26
N CYS A 5 -4.02 16.73 -1.31
CA CYS A 5 -4.45 15.37 -1.11
C CYS A 5 -3.86 14.44 -2.19
N TYR A 6 -3.80 14.93 -3.42
CA TYR A 6 -3.25 14.18 -4.55
C TYR A 6 -1.76 13.98 -4.44
N TYR A 7 -1.02 15.01 -4.07
CA TYR A 7 0.40 14.91 -3.81
C TYR A 7 0.70 13.87 -2.72
N LEU A 8 -0.06 13.89 -1.62
CA LEU A 8 0.13 12.98 -0.50
C LEU A 8 -0.19 11.53 -0.87
N ILE A 9 -1.28 11.29 -1.61
CA ILE A 9 -1.60 9.95 -2.13
C ILE A 9 -0.54 9.48 -3.13
N GLN A 10 -0.01 10.38 -3.96
CA GLN A 10 1.04 10.04 -4.91
C GLN A 10 2.40 9.77 -4.24
N SER A 11 2.62 10.27 -3.02
CA SER A 11 3.88 10.08 -2.29
C SER A 11 4.13 8.61 -1.88
N LYS A 12 3.09 7.80 -1.69
CA LYS A 12 3.21 6.38 -1.28
C LYS A 12 2.42 5.43 -2.17
N ALA A 13 3.05 4.31 -2.56
CA ALA A 13 2.41 3.28 -3.37
C ALA A 13 1.18 2.65 -2.68
N GLU A 14 1.27 2.45 -1.37
CA GLU A 14 0.20 1.90 -0.51
C GLU A 14 -1.09 2.72 -0.61
N TYR A 15 -0.99 4.04 -0.55
CA TYR A 15 -2.14 4.94 -0.63
C TYR A 15 -2.77 4.92 -2.03
N LYS A 16 -1.95 4.82 -3.08
CA LYS A 16 -2.44 4.66 -4.47
C LYS A 16 -3.16 3.34 -4.66
N GLU A 17 -2.64 2.25 -4.10
CA GLU A 17 -3.27 0.93 -4.17
C GLU A 17 -4.60 0.95 -3.41
N PHE A 18 -4.61 1.46 -2.18
CA PHE A 18 -5.80 1.54 -1.34
C PHE A 18 -6.93 2.36 -1.97
N ILE A 19 -6.63 3.54 -2.52
CA ILE A 19 -7.66 4.41 -3.12
C ILE A 19 -8.24 3.82 -4.43
N ARG A 20 -7.49 2.98 -5.15
CA ARG A 20 -7.99 2.25 -6.33
C ARG A 20 -9.01 1.19 -5.94
N PHE A 21 -8.78 0.49 -4.83
CA PHE A 21 -9.72 -0.49 -4.29
C PHE A 21 -10.93 0.17 -3.60
N HIS A 22 -10.76 1.39 -3.08
CA HIS A 22 -11.80 2.11 -2.35
C HIS A 22 -12.12 3.47 -3.00
N PRO A 23 -12.79 3.49 -4.17
CA PRO A 23 -13.05 4.72 -4.91
C PRO A 23 -13.98 5.70 -4.19
N VAL A 24 -14.65 5.28 -3.10
CA VAL A 24 -15.41 6.19 -2.22
C VAL A 24 -14.52 7.33 -1.70
N TRP A 25 -13.25 7.06 -1.42
CA TRP A 25 -12.31 8.05 -0.91
C TRP A 25 -12.00 9.17 -1.91
N TYR A 26 -12.07 8.91 -3.22
CA TYR A 26 -11.98 10.00 -4.21
C TYR A 26 -13.10 11.02 -4.03
N ARG A 27 -14.33 10.55 -3.78
CA ARG A 27 -15.49 11.43 -3.58
C ARG A 27 -15.44 12.11 -2.21
N THR A 28 -15.03 11.38 -1.18
CA THR A 28 -14.92 11.89 0.20
C THR A 28 -13.85 12.97 0.31
N LEU A 29 -12.61 12.70 -0.14
CA LEU A 29 -11.50 13.65 -0.07
C LEU A 29 -11.67 14.83 -1.03
N ASN A 30 -12.49 14.67 -2.08
CA ASN A 30 -12.84 15.80 -2.95
C ASN A 30 -13.80 16.79 -2.29
N ARG A 31 -14.70 16.33 -1.42
CA ARG A 31 -15.66 17.19 -0.70
C ARG A 31 -15.13 17.67 0.65
N HIS A 32 -14.36 16.82 1.32
CA HIS A 32 -13.85 17.01 2.67
C HIS A 32 -12.35 16.66 2.70
N PRO A 33 -11.48 17.58 2.25
CA PRO A 33 -10.04 17.36 2.26
C PRO A 33 -9.47 17.21 3.69
N ASP A 34 -10.18 17.72 4.69
CA ASP A 34 -9.90 17.57 6.13
C ASP A 34 -9.92 16.11 6.61
N LEU A 35 -10.57 15.20 5.87
CA LEU A 35 -10.63 13.78 6.21
C LEU A 35 -9.40 12.98 5.75
N MET A 36 -8.36 13.64 5.25
CA MET A 36 -7.09 13.01 4.88
C MET A 36 -6.47 12.15 6.01
N PRO A 37 -6.46 12.57 7.29
CA PRO A 37 -5.95 11.73 8.37
C PRO A 37 -6.71 10.41 8.51
N LYS A 38 -8.03 10.42 8.31
CA LYS A 38 -8.86 9.19 8.34
C LYS A 38 -8.55 8.28 7.16
N PHE A 39 -8.29 8.85 5.98
CA PHE A 39 -7.83 8.07 4.83
C PHE A 39 -6.50 7.38 5.13
N ILE A 40 -5.54 8.08 5.75
CA ILE A 40 -4.24 7.52 6.12
C ILE A 40 -4.41 6.38 7.12
N GLU A 41 -5.26 6.55 8.13
CA GLU A 41 -5.58 5.52 9.12
C GLU A 41 -6.20 4.28 8.46
N ALA A 42 -7.23 4.46 7.64
CA ALA A 42 -7.88 3.37 6.93
C ALA A 42 -6.94 2.64 5.96
N ALA A 43 -6.06 3.37 5.28
CA ALA A 43 -5.02 2.78 4.43
C ALA A 43 -4.01 1.98 5.27
N ARG A 44 -3.61 2.48 6.44
CA ARG A 44 -2.72 1.78 7.37
C ARG A 44 -3.35 0.53 7.95
N GLU A 45 -4.65 0.54 8.26
CA GLU A 45 -5.36 -0.65 8.73
C GLU A 45 -5.47 -1.70 7.62
N TYR A 46 -5.88 -1.29 6.42
CA TYR A 46 -5.97 -2.15 5.24
C TYR A 46 -4.62 -2.81 4.93
N HIS A 47 -3.54 -2.03 4.88
CA HIS A 47 -2.18 -2.53 4.63
C HIS A 47 -1.60 -3.25 5.85
N GLY A 48 -1.90 -2.83 7.07
CA GLY A 48 -1.46 -3.51 8.30
C GLY A 48 -1.98 -4.94 8.39
N GLN A 49 -3.19 -5.19 7.89
CA GLN A 49 -3.77 -6.53 7.77
C GLN A 49 -3.28 -7.30 6.52
N THR A 50 -2.87 -6.62 5.44
CA THR A 50 -2.41 -7.24 4.18
C THR A 50 -0.88 -7.31 4.00
N LEU A 51 -0.09 -6.71 4.89
CA LEU A 51 1.38 -6.77 4.90
C LEU A 51 2.01 -8.16 5.12
N PRO A 52 1.40 -9.17 5.79
CA PRO A 52 2.09 -10.45 5.96
C PRO A 52 2.28 -11.19 4.63
N GLN A 53 1.31 -11.15 3.71
CA GLN A 53 1.38 -11.95 2.48
C GLN A 53 2.44 -11.48 1.49
N ARG A 54 2.72 -10.17 1.42
CA ARG A 54 3.81 -9.67 0.57
C ARG A 54 5.16 -9.97 1.22
N LEU A 55 5.32 -9.78 2.53
CA LEU A 55 6.56 -10.15 3.24
C LEU A 55 6.88 -11.66 3.09
N GLU A 56 5.87 -12.53 3.18
CA GLU A 56 6.02 -13.97 2.96
C GLU A 56 6.51 -14.31 1.55
N ARG A 57 5.96 -13.67 0.49
CA ARG A 57 6.39 -13.93 -0.89
C ARG A 57 7.83 -13.45 -1.13
N TRP A 58 8.23 -12.33 -0.52
CA TRP A 58 9.61 -11.86 -0.57
C TRP A 58 10.57 -12.84 0.14
N GLN A 59 10.21 -13.36 1.32
CA GLN A 59 10.98 -14.41 2.02
C GLN A 59 11.08 -15.70 1.18
N LYS A 60 9.97 -16.12 0.55
CA LYS A 60 9.90 -17.34 -0.26
C LYS A 60 10.81 -17.28 -1.50
N ASN A 61 10.92 -16.11 -2.13
CA ASN A 61 11.81 -15.91 -3.27
C ASN A 61 13.30 -16.01 -2.88
N ILE A 62 13.69 -15.48 -1.72
CA ILE A 62 15.07 -15.61 -1.20
C ILE A 62 15.40 -17.07 -0.87
N ASN A 63 14.47 -17.82 -0.28
CA ASN A 63 14.66 -19.23 0.07
C ASN A 63 14.92 -20.10 -1.18
N MET A 64 14.23 -19.83 -2.29
CA MET A 64 14.45 -20.58 -3.54
C MET A 64 15.82 -20.27 -4.17
N VAL A 65 16.24 -19.00 -4.16
CA VAL A 65 17.57 -18.58 -4.64
C VAL A 65 18.69 -19.20 -3.80
N SER A 66 18.51 -19.34 -2.48
CA SER A 66 19.50 -19.98 -1.60
C SER A 66 19.75 -21.47 -1.93
N THR A 67 18.72 -22.16 -2.43
CA THR A 67 18.83 -23.59 -2.82
C THR A 67 19.58 -23.73 -4.13
N VAL A 68 19.30 -22.86 -5.10
CA VAL A 68 19.99 -22.85 -6.39
C VAL A 68 21.47 -22.49 -6.22
N ILE A 69 21.79 -21.44 -5.45
CA ILE A 69 23.18 -21.04 -5.17
C ILE A 69 23.96 -22.15 -4.45
N ARG A 70 23.30 -22.94 -3.59
CA ARG A 70 23.92 -24.08 -2.90
C ARG A 70 24.31 -25.22 -3.86
N LEU A 71 23.59 -25.41 -4.97
CA LEU A 71 23.90 -26.44 -5.97
C LEU A 71 25.04 -26.03 -6.91
N PHE A 72 25.35 -24.73 -6.99
CA PHE A 72 26.45 -24.18 -7.81
C PHE A 72 27.75 -23.96 -7.02
N LYS A 73 27.82 -24.40 -5.75
CA LYS A 73 29.02 -24.41 -4.92
C LYS A 73 29.45 -25.84 -4.65
#